data_AF-I7K1Z5-F1
#
_entry.id   AF-I7K1Z5-F1
#
_cell.length_a   1.000
_cell.length_b   1.000
_cell.length_c   1.000
_cell.angle_alpha   90.00
_cell.angle_beta   90.00
_cell.angle_gamma   90.00
#
_symmetry.space_group_name_H-M   'P 1'
#
loop_
_entity.id
_entity.type
_entity.pdbx_description
1 polymer ?
#
loop_
_entity_poly.entity_id
_entity_poly.type
_entity_poly.pdbx_seq_one_letter_code
_entity_poly.pdbx_strand_id
1 'polypeptide(L)'
;MNHFKLNRFFRHLQVSFSRLNAICRSLYKLYAPDELKHRRNVDQVKLSDSSILALLIWQAEIRIESQRRFCSFFVGLAHSRFNRQARMLLPLIRYIRQAWNQEVNTTGGLLIIDIPVPLCQPVRNYRVKIFRGIADIGYKATKKIYYYGFKVHAIVSDDGYLLDMQ
;
A
#
# COMPACT_ATOMS: atom_id res chain seq x y z
N MET A 1 -14.15 16.08 15.94
CA MET A 1 -13.68 14.73 15.54
C MET A 1 -12.55 14.33 16.48
N ASN A 2 -12.87 13.55 17.51
CA ASN A 2 -11.91 13.21 18.56
C ASN A 2 -10.79 12.31 18.04
N HIS A 3 -9.59 12.83 18.21
CA HIS A 3 -8.28 12.32 17.87
C HIS A 3 -8.10 10.83 18.17
N PHE A 4 -7.67 10.06 17.16
CA PHE A 4 -6.95 8.82 17.40
C PHE A 4 -5.70 9.18 18.21
N LYS A 5 -5.68 8.79 19.49
CA LYS A 5 -4.49 8.98 20.33
C LYS A 5 -3.41 8.02 19.85
N LEU A 6 -2.39 8.60 19.24
CA LEU A 6 -1.19 7.91 18.78
C LEU A 6 -0.33 7.59 20.01
N ASN A 7 -0.07 6.32 20.30
CA ASN A 7 0.70 5.93 21.48
C ASN A 7 2.21 6.22 21.37
N ARG A 8 2.70 6.68 20.21
CA ARG A 8 4.13 6.96 19.99
C ARG A 8 4.33 7.99 18.88
N PHE A 9 5.01 9.09 19.18
CA PHE A 9 5.40 10.10 18.19
C PHE A 9 6.43 9.52 17.20
N PHE A 10 6.15 9.62 15.90
CA PHE A 10 7.12 9.36 14.84
C PHE A 10 7.72 10.70 14.40
N ARG A 11 9.00 10.93 14.71
CA ARG A 11 9.70 12.21 14.44
C ARG A 11 10.24 12.35 13.00
N HIS A 12 9.98 11.36 12.13
CA HIS A 12 10.56 11.29 10.78
C HIS A 12 9.59 11.58 9.64
N LEU A 13 8.33 11.92 9.90
CA LEU A 13 7.39 12.26 8.84
C LEU A 13 7.51 13.73 8.46
N GLN A 14 7.82 14.00 7.18
CA GLN A 14 7.83 15.35 6.62
C GLN A 14 6.42 15.97 6.54
N VAL A 15 5.37 15.17 6.59
CA VAL A 15 3.97 15.60 6.43
C VAL A 15 3.14 15.19 7.64
N SER A 16 2.37 16.13 8.21
CA SER A 16 1.44 15.83 9.30
C SER A 16 0.25 15.00 8.82
N PHE A 17 -0.31 14.17 9.70
CA PHE A 17 -1.44 13.29 9.34
C PHE A 17 -2.65 14.11 8.88
N SER A 18 -2.88 15.27 9.48
CA SER A 18 -3.96 16.18 9.08
C SER A 18 -3.81 16.66 7.64
N ARG A 19 -2.60 17.05 7.23
CA ARG A 19 -2.31 17.47 5.85
C ARG A 19 -2.48 16.30 4.88
N LEU A 20 -1.96 15.13 5.23
CA LEU A 20 -2.12 13.92 4.39
C LEU A 20 -3.61 13.55 4.22
N ASN A 21 -4.38 13.58 5.30
CA ASN A 21 -5.82 13.29 5.26
C ASN A 21 -6.60 14.33 4.43
N ALA A 22 -6.17 15.58 4.41
CA ALA A 22 -6.76 16.61 3.54
C ALA A 22 -6.50 16.30 2.06
N ILE A 23 -5.26 15.92 1.69
CA ILE A 23 -4.91 15.50 0.33
C ILE A 23 -5.76 14.27 -0.06
N CYS A 24 -5.79 13.23 0.77
CA CYS A 24 -6.59 12.04 0.50
C CYS A 24 -8.08 12.34 0.38
N ARG A 25 -8.60 13.34 1.09
CA ARG A 25 -9.99 13.78 0.96
C ARG A 25 -10.27 14.41 -0.40
N SER A 26 -9.38 15.28 -0.88
CA SER A 26 -9.49 15.87 -2.22
C SER A 26 -9.45 14.80 -3.30
N LEU A 27 -8.51 13.85 -3.21
CA LEU A 27 -8.40 12.73 -4.16
C LEU A 27 -9.62 11.82 -4.11
N TYR A 28 -10.11 11.50 -2.92
CA TYR A 28 -11.34 10.72 -2.78
C TYR A 28 -12.53 11.44 -3.41
N LYS A 29 -12.68 12.75 -3.22
CA LYS A 29 -13.76 13.51 -3.84
C LYS A 29 -13.68 13.49 -5.37
N LEU A 30 -12.47 13.59 -5.92
CA LEU A 30 -12.21 13.66 -7.36
C LEU A 30 -12.40 12.31 -8.07
N TYR A 31 -11.88 11.22 -7.48
CA TYR A 31 -11.78 9.92 -8.16
C TYR A 31 -12.74 8.85 -7.64
N ALA A 32 -13.36 9.01 -6.46
CA ALA A 32 -14.25 7.98 -5.95
C ALA A 32 -15.55 7.92 -6.77
N PRO A 33 -15.94 6.73 -7.25
CA PRO A 33 -17.19 6.56 -7.97
C PRO A 33 -18.38 6.61 -7.00
N ASP A 34 -19.57 6.91 -7.53
CA ASP A 34 -20.75 7.16 -6.70
C ASP A 34 -21.25 5.90 -5.99
N GLU A 35 -21.02 4.71 -6.57
CA GLU A 35 -21.31 3.43 -5.93
C GLU A 35 -20.50 3.24 -4.65
N LEU A 36 -19.26 3.75 -4.63
CA LEU A 36 -18.40 3.69 -3.45
C LEU A 36 -18.83 4.73 -2.41
N LYS A 37 -19.20 5.94 -2.84
CA LYS A 37 -19.66 7.03 -1.96
C LYS A 37 -20.98 6.69 -1.28
N HIS A 38 -21.93 6.10 -2.01
CA HIS A 38 -23.28 5.78 -1.55
C HIS A 38 -23.44 4.29 -1.22
N ARG A 39 -22.33 3.60 -0.91
CA ARG A 39 -22.37 2.19 -0.57
C ARG A 39 -23.20 1.92 0.68
N ARG A 40 -23.68 0.67 0.79
CA ARG A 40 -24.40 0.21 1.96
C ARG A 40 -23.59 0.43 3.26
N ASN A 41 -24.29 0.89 4.29
CA ASN A 41 -23.75 1.14 5.64
C ASN A 41 -22.66 2.24 5.70
N VAL A 42 -22.61 3.15 4.72
CA VAL A 42 -21.67 4.28 4.76
C VAL A 42 -21.81 5.10 6.04
N ASP A 43 -23.03 5.31 6.54
CA ASP A 43 -23.30 6.08 7.76
C ASP A 43 -22.84 5.37 9.05
N GLN A 44 -22.62 4.06 9.00
CA GLN A 44 -22.13 3.27 10.14
C GLN A 44 -20.60 3.24 10.22
N VAL A 45 -19.92 3.86 9.24
CA VAL A 45 -18.47 3.85 9.14
C VAL A 45 -17.86 4.83 10.15
N LYS A 46 -17.06 4.30 11.09
CA LYS A 46 -16.35 5.11 12.10
C LYS A 46 -15.15 5.90 11.55
N LEU A 47 -14.65 5.51 10.38
CA LEU A 47 -13.44 6.05 9.76
C LEU A 47 -13.72 6.35 8.30
N SER A 48 -13.68 7.63 7.92
CA SER A 48 -13.89 8.00 6.52
C SER A 48 -12.87 7.32 5.61
N ASP A 49 -13.26 7.09 4.35
CA ASP A 49 -12.37 6.44 3.38
C ASP A 49 -11.09 7.23 3.15
N SER A 50 -11.17 8.56 3.15
CA SER A 50 -10.01 9.45 3.12
C SER A 50 -9.03 9.20 4.27
N SER A 51 -9.53 8.91 5.47
CA SER A 51 -8.68 8.58 6.63
C SER A 51 -8.10 7.18 6.54
N ILE A 52 -8.81 6.22 5.95
CA ILE A 52 -8.23 4.90 5.64
C ILE A 52 -7.11 5.02 4.61
N LEU A 53 -7.30 5.79 3.52
CA LEU A 53 -6.26 6.08 2.54
C LEU A 53 -5.03 6.74 3.19
N ALA A 54 -5.26 7.77 4.00
CA ALA A 54 -4.18 8.45 4.71
C ALA A 54 -3.44 7.51 5.68
N LEU A 55 -4.15 6.63 6.39
CA LEU A 55 -3.54 5.64 7.28
C LEU A 55 -2.70 4.60 6.51
N LEU A 56 -3.13 4.19 5.31
CA LEU A 56 -2.35 3.28 4.47
C LEU A 56 -1.05 3.92 4.00
N ILE A 57 -1.11 5.18 3.52
CA ILE A 57 0.08 5.93 3.13
C ILE A 57 0.99 6.16 4.35
N TRP A 58 0.41 6.53 5.49
CA TRP A 58 1.14 6.73 6.74
C TRP A 58 1.86 5.45 7.17
N GLN A 59 1.20 4.29 7.08
CA GLN A 59 1.80 2.99 7.40
C GLN A 59 3.02 2.69 6.51
N ALA A 60 2.91 2.98 5.22
CA ALA A 60 3.99 2.80 4.26
C ALA A 60 5.18 3.72 4.57
N GLU A 61 4.90 4.99 4.89
CA GLU A 61 5.91 6.00 5.22
C GLU A 61 6.74 5.61 6.46
N ILE A 62 6.07 5.10 7.51
CA ILE A 62 6.77 4.60 8.71
C ILE A 62 7.34 3.19 8.55
N ARG A 63 7.20 2.58 7.36
CA ARG A 63 7.74 1.27 6.98
C ARG A 63 7.33 0.12 7.90
N ILE A 64 6.06 0.10 8.30
CA ILE A 64 5.51 -1.00 9.10
C ILE A 64 4.79 -1.98 8.17
N GLU A 65 5.41 -3.13 7.92
CA GLU A 65 4.86 -4.16 7.03
C GLU A 65 3.61 -4.84 7.62
N SER A 66 3.60 -5.07 8.93
CA SER A 66 2.49 -5.75 9.60
C SER A 66 1.33 -4.79 9.90
N GLN A 67 0.19 -4.97 9.23
CA GLN A 67 -1.02 -4.20 9.52
C GLN A 67 -1.54 -4.42 10.94
N ARG A 68 -1.40 -5.64 11.50
CA ARG A 68 -1.77 -5.90 12.90
C ARG A 68 -0.93 -5.05 13.85
N ARG A 69 0.38 -4.99 13.63
CA ARG A 69 1.29 -4.14 14.41
C ARG A 69 0.94 -2.66 14.22
N PHE A 70 0.67 -2.23 12.99
CA PHE A 70 0.25 -0.86 12.70
C PHE A 70 -1.02 -0.47 13.47
N CYS A 71 -2.06 -1.30 13.41
CA CYS A 71 -3.32 -1.03 14.11
C CYS A 71 -3.14 -0.96 15.63
N SER A 72 -2.18 -1.70 16.19
CA SER A 72 -1.92 -1.70 17.63
C SER A 72 -1.41 -0.36 18.18
N PHE A 73 -0.91 0.56 17.32
CA PHE A 73 -0.52 1.91 17.74
C PHE A 73 -1.71 2.83 18.03
N PHE A 74 -2.92 2.46 17.61
CA PHE A 74 -4.10 3.29 17.69
C PHE A 74 -5.17 2.62 18.56
N VAL A 75 -5.56 3.32 19.63
CA VAL A 75 -6.70 2.87 20.45
C VAL A 75 -7.98 2.95 19.62
N GLY A 76 -8.73 1.84 19.56
CA GLY A 76 -10.02 1.77 18.85
C GLY A 76 -9.94 1.44 17.35
N LEU A 77 -8.75 1.32 16.76
CA LEU A 77 -8.58 0.88 15.38
C LEU A 77 -8.59 -0.66 15.29
N ALA A 78 -9.78 -1.24 15.10
CA ALA A 78 -9.91 -2.67 14.95
C ALA A 78 -9.27 -3.17 13.64
N HIS A 79 -8.21 -3.98 13.75
CA HIS A 79 -7.45 -4.53 12.62
C HIS A 79 -8.35 -5.07 11.50
N SER A 80 -9.26 -6.00 11.82
CA SER A 80 -10.14 -6.64 10.82
C SER A 80 -11.08 -5.66 10.12
N ARG A 81 -11.52 -4.59 10.80
CA ARG A 81 -12.36 -3.56 10.18
C ARG A 81 -11.52 -2.67 9.27
N PHE A 82 -10.37 -2.22 9.76
CA PHE A 82 -9.43 -1.41 9.00
C PHE A 82 -9.08 -2.09 7.67
N ASN A 83 -8.66 -3.36 7.69
CA ASN A 83 -8.23 -3.98 6.45
C ASN A 83 -9.34 -4.58 5.59
N ARG A 84 -10.57 -4.75 6.12
CA ARG A 84 -11.76 -4.86 5.24
C ARG A 84 -12.00 -3.57 4.45
N GLN A 85 -11.95 -2.42 5.11
CA GLN A 85 -12.12 -1.12 4.44
C GLN A 85 -10.98 -0.83 3.46
N ALA A 86 -9.73 -1.08 3.85
CA ALA A 86 -8.58 -0.92 2.96
C ALA A 86 -8.71 -1.76 1.68
N ARG A 87 -9.15 -3.02 1.79
CA ARG A 87 -9.39 -3.89 0.62
C ARG A 87 -10.51 -3.35 -0.28
N MET A 88 -11.58 -2.83 0.31
CA MET A 88 -12.67 -2.22 -0.45
C MET A 88 -12.22 -0.97 -1.22
N LEU A 89 -11.24 -0.21 -0.71
CA LEU A 89 -10.68 0.96 -1.38
C LEU A 89 -9.57 0.61 -2.39
N LEU A 90 -9.14 -0.65 -2.48
CA LEU A 90 -8.06 -1.05 -3.38
C LEU A 90 -8.34 -0.73 -4.86
N PRO A 91 -9.58 -0.92 -5.40
CA PRO A 91 -9.89 -0.51 -6.77
C PRO A 91 -9.72 1.00 -6.98
N LEU A 92 -10.13 1.83 -6.01
CA LEU A 92 -9.94 3.28 -6.07
C LEU A 92 -8.45 3.66 -6.07
N ILE A 93 -7.64 3.03 -5.23
CA ILE A 93 -6.18 3.27 -5.19
C ILE A 93 -5.56 2.94 -6.55
N ARG A 94 -5.96 1.81 -7.16
CA ARG A 94 -5.50 1.41 -8.51
C ARG A 94 -5.92 2.44 -9.56
N TYR A 95 -7.16 2.91 -9.51
CA TYR A 95 -7.68 3.90 -10.44
C TYR A 95 -6.96 5.24 -10.33
N ILE A 96 -6.76 5.77 -9.12
CA ILE A 96 -5.99 6.99 -8.88
C ILE A 96 -4.57 6.85 -9.45
N ARG A 97 -3.92 5.71 -9.20
CA ARG A 97 -2.58 5.44 -9.73
C ARG A 97 -2.57 5.43 -11.26
N GLN A 98 -3.52 4.74 -11.88
CA GLN A 98 -3.63 4.70 -13.35
C GLN A 98 -3.86 6.09 -13.95
N ALA A 99 -4.73 6.91 -13.33
CA ALA A 99 -4.96 8.28 -13.77
C ALA A 99 -3.68 9.12 -13.69
N TRP A 100 -2.92 9.02 -12.60
CA TRP A 100 -1.65 9.73 -12.48
C TRP A 100 -0.58 9.23 -13.45
N ASN A 101 -0.53 7.92 -13.71
CA ASN A 101 0.40 7.38 -14.70
C ASN A 101 0.19 7.99 -16.09
N GLN A 102 -1.02 8.44 -16.44
CA GLN A 102 -1.29 9.13 -17.71
C GLN A 102 -0.70 10.54 -17.78
N GLU A 103 -0.45 11.16 -16.63
CA GLU A 103 0.13 12.51 -16.52
C GLU A 103 1.67 12.48 -16.46
N VAL A 104 2.27 11.30 -16.30
CA VAL A 104 3.73 11.15 -16.22
C VAL A 104 4.32 11.29 -17.62
N ASN A 105 5.32 12.16 -17.73
CA ASN A 105 6.06 12.33 -18.98
C ASN A 105 6.94 11.09 -19.24
N THR A 106 6.56 10.25 -20.19
CA THR A 106 7.33 9.06 -20.60
C THR A 106 8.28 9.32 -21.77
N THR A 107 8.57 10.60 -22.08
CA THR A 107 9.50 10.95 -23.16
C THR A 107 10.96 10.58 -22.80
N GLY A 108 11.24 10.43 -21.50
CA GLY A 108 12.52 9.95 -20.99
C GLY A 108 12.74 8.45 -21.20
N GLY A 109 13.88 7.95 -20.72
CA GLY A 109 14.19 6.52 -20.79
C GLY A 109 13.27 5.69 -19.89
N LEU A 110 12.90 4.49 -20.36
CA LEU A 110 12.19 3.50 -19.54
C LEU A 110 13.14 2.37 -19.12
N LEU A 111 13.06 1.99 -17.85
CA LEU A 111 13.84 0.93 -17.23
C LEU A 111 12.92 -0.20 -16.81
N ILE A 112 13.33 -1.44 -17.10
CA ILE A 112 12.68 -2.65 -16.58
C ILE A 112 13.55 -3.19 -15.44
N ILE A 113 12.97 -3.28 -14.23
CA ILE A 113 13.68 -3.70 -13.03
C ILE A 113 13.07 -4.98 -12.46
N ASP A 114 13.93 -5.96 -12.21
CA ASP A 114 13.57 -7.21 -11.55
C ASP A 114 13.64 -7.09 -10.02
N ILE A 115 12.48 -7.22 -9.37
CA ILE A 115 12.35 -7.11 -7.91
C ILE A 115 11.87 -8.45 -7.34
N PRO A 116 12.69 -9.14 -6.54
CA PRO A 116 12.22 -10.32 -5.84
C PRO A 116 11.32 -9.91 -4.66
N VAL A 117 10.17 -10.57 -4.56
CA VAL A 117 9.21 -10.46 -3.48
C VAL A 117 9.26 -11.77 -2.68
N PRO A 118 10.14 -11.87 -1.67
CA PRO A 118 10.27 -13.07 -0.85
C PRO A 118 9.02 -13.26 0.02
N LEU A 119 8.45 -14.47 0.02
CA LEU A 119 7.29 -14.82 0.85
C LEU A 119 7.69 -15.27 2.25
N CYS A 120 8.93 -15.72 2.42
CA CYS A 120 9.47 -16.14 3.70
C CYS A 120 11.00 -15.97 3.73
N GLN A 121 11.56 -16.07 4.94
CA GLN A 121 13.01 -16.15 5.09
C GLN A 121 13.55 -17.45 4.48
N PRO A 122 14.77 -17.45 3.90
CA PRO A 122 15.34 -18.60 3.20
C PRO A 122 15.30 -19.92 4.00
N VAL A 123 15.52 -19.85 5.31
CA VAL A 123 15.48 -21.01 6.22
C VAL A 123 14.11 -21.71 6.30
N ARG A 124 13.03 -21.03 5.88
CA ARG A 124 11.66 -21.55 5.89
C ARG A 124 11.18 -22.00 4.51
N ASN A 125 11.97 -21.85 3.45
CA ASN A 125 11.55 -22.11 2.07
C ASN A 125 10.89 -23.49 1.91
N TYR A 126 11.52 -24.55 2.44
CA TYR A 126 11.00 -25.92 2.33
C TYR A 126 9.71 -26.20 3.12
N ARG A 127 9.35 -25.32 4.07
CA ARG A 127 8.17 -25.51 4.94
C ARG A 127 6.92 -24.82 4.39
N VAL A 128 7.06 -23.86 3.48
CA VAL A 128 5.92 -23.09 2.98
C VAL A 128 5.20 -23.88 1.88
N LYS A 129 3.90 -24.11 2.07
CA LYS A 129 3.06 -24.83 1.09
C LYS A 129 1.91 -23.98 0.52
N ILE A 130 1.66 -22.81 1.09
CA ILE A 130 0.47 -21.98 0.79
C ILE A 130 0.44 -21.50 -0.67
N PHE A 131 1.60 -21.25 -1.27
CA PHE A 131 1.74 -20.76 -2.65
C PHE A 131 2.38 -21.79 -3.59
N ARG A 132 2.28 -23.08 -3.24
CA ARG A 132 2.83 -24.15 -4.06
C ARG A 132 2.19 -24.14 -5.46
N GLY A 133 3.02 -24.22 -6.50
CA GLY A 133 2.57 -24.17 -7.90
C GLY A 133 2.36 -22.75 -8.45
N ILE A 134 2.57 -21.71 -7.64
CA ILE A 134 2.45 -20.31 -8.07
C ILE A 134 3.75 -19.54 -7.76
N ALA A 135 4.34 -19.76 -6.58
CA ALA A 135 5.63 -19.20 -6.19
C ALA A 135 6.76 -20.23 -6.35
N ASP A 136 7.96 -19.75 -6.67
CA ASP A 136 9.13 -20.60 -6.91
C ASP A 136 10.38 -20.07 -6.17
N ILE A 137 11.46 -20.85 -6.19
CA ILE A 137 12.77 -20.47 -5.67
C ILE A 137 13.52 -19.70 -6.76
N GLY A 138 13.68 -18.40 -6.54
CA GLY A 138 14.49 -17.53 -7.39
C GLY A 138 15.86 -17.23 -6.78
N TYR A 139 16.78 -16.76 -7.62
CA TYR A 139 18.09 -16.25 -7.21
C TYR A 139 18.24 -14.78 -7.61
N LYS A 140 18.62 -13.92 -6.66
CA LYS A 140 18.97 -12.52 -6.95
C LYS A 140 20.48 -12.36 -7.02
N ALA A 141 21.03 -12.33 -8.24
CA ALA A 141 22.47 -12.25 -8.48
C ALA A 141 23.14 -11.06 -7.77
N THR A 142 22.57 -9.86 -7.85
CA THR A 142 23.12 -8.63 -7.22
C THR A 142 23.33 -8.77 -5.71
N LYS A 143 22.43 -9.49 -5.02
CA LYS A 143 22.50 -9.70 -3.56
C LYS A 143 23.11 -11.07 -3.20
N LYS A 144 23.38 -11.93 -4.18
CA LYS A 144 23.81 -13.32 -4.01
C LYS A 144 22.94 -14.12 -3.04
N ILE A 145 21.61 -13.96 -3.11
CA ILE A 145 20.66 -14.65 -2.23
C ILE A 145 19.63 -15.46 -3.02
N TYR A 146 19.28 -16.63 -2.50
CA TYR A 146 18.08 -17.37 -2.89
C TYR A 146 16.87 -16.87 -2.11
N TYR A 147 15.70 -16.87 -2.75
CA TYR A 147 14.43 -16.52 -2.12
C TYR A 147 13.34 -17.45 -2.62
N TYR A 148 12.38 -17.80 -1.75
CA TYR A 148 11.13 -18.41 -2.18
C TYR A 148 10.06 -17.32 -2.28
N GLY A 149 9.52 -17.09 -3.47
CA GLY A 149 8.52 -16.05 -3.69
C GLY A 149 8.26 -15.73 -5.15
N PHE A 150 7.91 -14.47 -5.41
CA PHE A 150 7.59 -13.96 -6.74
C PHE A 150 8.73 -13.09 -7.27
N LYS A 151 8.92 -13.11 -8.59
CA LYS A 151 9.78 -12.16 -9.30
C LYS A 151 8.85 -11.17 -9.99
N VAL A 152 8.86 -9.91 -9.54
CA VAL A 152 8.06 -8.83 -10.12
C VAL A 152 8.92 -8.07 -11.12
N HIS A 153 8.33 -7.78 -12.28
CA HIS A 153 8.93 -6.93 -13.30
C HIS A 153 8.28 -5.54 -13.20
N ALA A 154 9.09 -4.54 -12.85
CA ALA A 154 8.63 -3.16 -12.70
C ALA A 154 9.10 -2.31 -13.88
N ILE A 155 8.18 -1.53 -14.47
CA ILE A 155 8.50 -0.49 -15.45
C ILE A 155 8.65 0.82 -14.69
N VAL A 156 9.82 1.44 -14.81
CA VAL A 156 10.19 2.66 -14.09
C VAL A 156 10.72 3.68 -15.09
N SER A 157 10.38 4.96 -14.92
CA SER A 157 11.03 6.04 -15.66
C SER A 157 12.47 6.25 -15.20
N ASP A 158 13.24 7.00 -15.99
CA ASP A 158 14.62 7.38 -15.69
C ASP A 158 14.78 8.23 -14.42
N ASP A 159 13.76 8.99 -14.02
CA ASP A 159 13.70 9.72 -12.74
C ASP A 159 13.23 8.88 -11.55
N GLY A 160 12.92 7.59 -11.76
CA GLY A 160 12.57 6.64 -10.71
C GLY A 160 11.08 6.51 -10.40
N TYR A 161 10.18 7.09 -11.20
CA TYR A 161 8.73 6.91 -11.05
C TYR A 161 8.27 5.51 -11.50
N LEU A 162 7.47 4.84 -10.67
CA LEU A 162 6.99 3.49 -10.93
C LEU A 162 5.70 3.48 -11.77
N LEU A 163 5.83 3.23 -13.07
CA LEU A 163 4.73 3.22 -14.03
C LEU A 163 3.88 1.97 -13.88
N ASP A 164 4.47 0.77 -13.98
CA ASP A 164 3.71 -0.47 -13.90
C ASP A 164 4.49 -1.60 -13.21
N MET A 165 3.76 -2.63 -12.75
CA MET A 165 4.34 -3.85 -12.17
C MET A 165 3.56 -5.08 -12.63
N GLN A 166 4.28 -6.05 -13.17
CA GLN A 166 3.76 -7.37 -13.58
C GLN A 166 4.36 -8.50 -12.74
#